data_AF-A0A7S0I105-F1
#
_entry.id   AF-A0A7S0I105-F1
#
_cell.length_a   1.000
_cell.length_b   1.000
_cell.length_c   1.000
_cell.angle_alpha   90.00
_cell.angle_beta   90.00
_cell.angle_gamma   90.00
#
_symmetry.space_group_name_H-M   'P 1'
#
loop_
_entity.id
_entity.type
_entity.pdbx_description
1 polymer ?
#
loop_
_entity_poly.entity_id
_entity_poly.type
_entity_poly.pdbx_seq_one_letter_code
_entity_poly.pdbx_strand_id
1 'polypeptide(L)'
;TRCARATMARSSLGCTLLYLTTTGALRPLTLRRASAARTFPQPRMSDEAPDAGRRSLLFGGLNRPDSIKVGDEVIAGNDYNSSSPAFGVIRFQGYKLQRVYYQGVRDGLVERVDVDSLEAKPPPGCAGYTKYMCLYSSKYHAASGPVVLSPTEVEVVRMRDEIADSAWLALPGLFWVWLAYTFWRYGEDNGGAFRGLEKPTAKPTVASDELAAALSTLAQTR
;
A
#
# COMPACT_ATOMS: atom_id res chain seq x y z
N THR A 1 49.09 -9.85 42.88
CA THR A 1 48.50 -8.49 42.94
C THR A 1 47.67 -8.27 41.69
N ARG A 2 46.47 -7.71 41.88
CA ARG A 2 45.37 -7.56 40.91
C ARG A 2 45.77 -6.69 39.71
N CYS A 3 45.33 -7.03 38.49
CA CYS A 3 44.30 -6.24 37.80
C CYS A 3 43.82 -6.96 36.52
N ALA A 4 42.50 -6.98 36.33
CA ALA A 4 41.77 -7.65 35.26
C ALA A 4 40.87 -6.65 34.54
N ARG A 5 40.59 -6.94 33.25
CA ARG A 5 39.40 -6.54 32.46
C ARG A 5 39.25 -5.02 32.17
N ALA A 6 38.59 -4.55 31.11
CA ALA A 6 37.60 -5.18 30.25
C ALA A 6 37.44 -4.42 28.91
N THR A 7 37.13 -5.20 27.86
CA THR A 7 36.15 -4.95 26.78
C THR A 7 35.56 -3.55 26.59
N MET A 8 35.80 -2.94 25.42
CA MET A 8 34.96 -1.86 24.87
C MET A 8 33.80 -2.45 24.06
N ALA A 9 32.61 -1.92 24.35
CA ALA A 9 31.32 -2.32 23.83
C ALA A 9 30.96 -1.65 22.50
N ARG A 10 30.20 -2.40 21.69
CA ARG A 10 29.36 -1.91 20.58
C ARG A 10 28.05 -1.32 21.14
N SER A 11 27.58 -0.20 20.60
CA SER A 11 26.14 0.16 20.49
C SER A 11 26.00 1.46 19.68
N SER A 12 25.55 1.42 18.42
CA SER A 12 24.15 1.65 18.03
C SER A 12 23.53 2.94 18.59
N LEU A 13 23.51 4.01 17.78
CA LEU A 13 22.62 5.14 17.98
C LEU A 13 21.81 5.35 16.70
N GLY A 14 20.61 4.76 16.72
CA GLY A 14 19.54 5.07 15.80
C GLY A 14 18.68 6.23 16.34
N CYS A 15 18.19 7.02 15.38
CA CYS A 15 16.88 7.65 15.25
C CYS A 15 16.04 8.08 16.47
N THR A 16 15.28 9.16 16.22
CA THR A 16 14.15 9.79 16.95
C THR A 16 14.55 10.80 18.03
N LEU A 17 13.98 12.00 18.13
CA LEU A 17 12.60 12.43 17.90
C LEU A 17 12.50 13.84 17.27
N LEU A 18 11.56 13.98 16.34
CA LEU A 18 11.01 15.25 15.87
C LEU A 18 9.95 15.76 16.87
N TYR A 19 10.15 16.97 17.36
CA TYR A 19 9.17 17.76 18.10
C TYR A 19 8.08 18.27 17.14
N LEU A 20 6.80 18.06 17.47
CA LEU A 20 5.75 19.02 17.11
C LEU A 20 4.61 18.94 18.13
N THR A 21 4.61 19.88 19.07
CA THR A 21 3.51 20.15 19.99
C THR A 21 2.62 21.23 19.38
N THR A 22 1.38 20.88 19.03
CA THR A 22 0.31 21.86 18.82
C THR A 22 -0.84 21.55 19.76
N THR A 23 -0.84 22.26 20.88
CA THR A 23 -1.96 22.40 21.81
C THR A 23 -2.98 23.36 21.20
N GLY A 24 -4.11 22.82 20.75
CA GLY A 24 -5.24 23.61 20.23
C GLY A 24 -6.53 23.13 20.88
N ALA A 25 -7.05 23.93 21.81
CA ALA A 25 -8.28 23.72 22.55
C ALA A 25 -9.52 23.69 21.63
N LEU A 26 -10.40 22.71 21.80
CA LEU A 26 -11.80 22.82 21.34
C LEU A 26 -12.76 22.25 22.40
N ARG A 27 -13.75 23.09 22.70
CA ARG A 27 -14.80 22.96 23.73
C ARG A 27 -15.79 21.81 23.44
N PRO A 28 -16.50 21.31 24.46
CA PRO A 28 -17.57 20.33 24.28
C PRO A 28 -18.86 21.00 23.79
N LEU A 29 -19.39 20.56 22.66
CA LEU A 29 -20.76 20.88 22.23
C LEU A 29 -21.67 19.70 22.53
N THR A 30 -22.50 19.87 23.55
CA THR A 30 -23.70 19.07 23.79
C THR A 30 -24.80 19.53 22.83
N LEU A 31 -25.25 18.66 21.93
CA LEU A 31 -26.47 18.90 21.14
C LEU A 31 -27.28 17.61 20.96
N ARG A 32 -28.14 17.40 21.98
CA ARG A 32 -29.57 17.11 21.89
C ARG A 32 -30.10 16.49 20.58
N ARG A 33 -30.52 15.23 20.73
CA ARG A 33 -31.48 14.45 19.94
C ARG A 33 -32.66 15.28 19.39
N ALA A 34 -32.90 15.21 18.09
CA ALA A 34 -34.21 15.42 17.49
C ALA A 34 -34.38 14.46 16.30
N SER A 35 -35.41 13.62 16.39
CA SER A 35 -35.87 12.70 15.37
C SER A 35 -36.69 13.47 14.34
N ALA A 36 -36.38 13.33 13.05
CA ALA A 36 -37.24 13.77 11.96
C ALA A 36 -36.98 12.88 10.74
N ALA A 37 -37.93 11.98 10.46
CA ALA A 37 -37.98 11.23 9.21
C ALA A 37 -38.20 12.22 8.06
N ARG A 38 -37.19 12.36 7.19
CA ARG A 38 -37.32 13.02 5.89
C ARG A 38 -37.14 11.96 4.81
N THR A 39 -38.23 11.64 4.15
CA THR A 39 -38.28 10.93 2.88
C THR A 39 -37.56 11.78 1.84
N PHE A 40 -36.36 11.38 1.43
CA PHE A 40 -35.64 12.05 0.34
C PHE A 40 -36.09 11.49 -1.01
N PRO A 41 -36.38 12.33 -2.01
CA PRO A 41 -36.64 11.89 -3.38
C PRO A 41 -35.32 11.38 -3.98
N GLN A 42 -35.32 10.14 -4.49
CA GLN A 42 -34.16 9.60 -5.19
C GLN A 42 -33.98 10.30 -6.54
N PRO A 43 -32.79 10.86 -6.83
CA PRO A 43 -32.50 11.36 -8.17
C PRO A 43 -32.37 10.17 -9.13
N ARG A 44 -33.12 10.21 -10.23
CA ARG A 44 -32.83 9.39 -11.42
C ARG A 44 -31.45 9.80 -11.94
N MET A 45 -30.45 8.95 -11.77
CA MET A 45 -29.17 9.08 -12.47
C MET A 45 -29.21 8.22 -13.73
N SER A 46 -29.29 8.89 -14.88
CA SER A 46 -28.87 8.38 -16.17
C SER A 46 -27.43 8.82 -16.45
N ASP A 47 -26.74 7.95 -17.18
CA ASP A 47 -25.51 8.16 -17.95
C ASP A 47 -24.17 8.03 -17.22
N GLU A 48 -23.72 6.77 -17.24
CA GLU A 48 -22.39 6.37 -17.70
C GLU A 48 -21.21 6.88 -16.85
N ALA A 49 -20.82 6.06 -15.87
CA ALA A 49 -19.62 6.25 -15.06
C ALA A 49 -18.35 6.08 -15.93
N PRO A 50 -17.61 7.17 -16.23
CA PRO A 50 -16.31 7.06 -16.85
C PRO A 50 -15.30 6.87 -15.72
N ASP A 51 -14.77 5.66 -15.53
CA ASP A 51 -13.40 5.40 -15.02
C ASP A 51 -13.23 4.03 -14.33
N ALA A 52 -14.30 3.24 -14.12
CA ALA A 52 -14.16 1.88 -13.57
C ALA A 52 -13.33 0.94 -14.49
N GLY A 53 -13.30 1.20 -15.80
CA GLY A 53 -12.55 0.40 -16.77
C GLY A 53 -11.05 0.73 -16.89
N ARG A 54 -10.57 1.86 -16.33
CA ARG A 54 -9.22 2.36 -16.65
C ARG A 54 -8.08 1.76 -15.81
N ARG A 55 -8.37 1.17 -14.65
CA ARG A 55 -7.35 0.45 -13.86
C ARG A 55 -7.07 -0.97 -14.37
N SER A 56 -8.01 -1.56 -15.12
CA SER A 56 -7.86 -2.89 -15.72
C SER A 56 -6.91 -2.92 -16.95
N LEU A 57 -6.76 -1.78 -17.64
CA LEU A 57 -6.11 -1.74 -18.96
C LEU A 57 -4.59 -1.54 -18.97
N LEU A 58 -3.96 -1.13 -17.86
CA LEU A 58 -2.51 -0.89 -17.84
C LEU A 58 -1.68 -2.12 -17.48
N PHE A 59 -2.26 -3.13 -16.83
CA PHE A 59 -1.52 -4.31 -16.37
C PHE A 59 -2.30 -5.62 -16.51
N GLY A 60 -3.07 -5.75 -17.59
CA GLY A 60 -3.65 -7.02 -18.05
C GLY A 60 -4.31 -7.81 -16.94
N GLY A 61 -5.57 -7.47 -16.64
CA GLY A 61 -6.41 -8.22 -15.71
C GLY A 61 -6.06 -9.70 -15.70
N LEU A 62 -5.43 -10.14 -14.60
CA LEU A 62 -5.29 -11.54 -14.28
C LEU A 62 -6.72 -12.04 -13.99
N ASN A 63 -7.46 -12.28 -15.08
CA ASN A 63 -8.75 -12.95 -15.10
C ASN A 63 -8.59 -14.26 -14.34
N ARG A 64 -8.95 -14.26 -13.06
CA ARG A 64 -9.07 -15.49 -12.29
C ARG A 64 -10.55 -15.85 -12.23
N PRO A 65 -10.94 -17.01 -12.78
CA PRO A 65 -12.33 -17.47 -12.90
C PRO A 65 -12.97 -17.83 -11.56
N ASP A 66 -12.26 -17.65 -10.46
CA ASP A 66 -12.85 -17.83 -9.16
C ASP A 66 -13.78 -16.65 -8.92
N SER A 67 -15.07 -16.90 -8.80
CA SER A 67 -16.04 -15.89 -8.37
C SER A 67 -15.84 -15.55 -6.89
N ILE A 68 -16.07 -14.31 -6.46
CA ILE A 68 -16.06 -13.93 -5.03
C ILE A 68 -17.14 -14.72 -4.28
N LYS A 69 -16.76 -15.44 -3.21
CA LYS A 69 -17.67 -16.29 -2.43
C LYS A 69 -17.99 -15.70 -1.08
N VAL A 70 -19.17 -16.05 -0.55
CA VAL A 70 -19.52 -15.73 0.83
C VAL A 70 -18.49 -16.35 1.78
N GLY A 71 -18.01 -15.55 2.72
CA GLY A 71 -16.93 -15.90 3.66
C GLY A 71 -15.58 -15.29 3.28
N ASP A 72 -15.38 -14.86 2.04
CA ASP A 72 -14.13 -14.27 1.57
C ASP A 72 -13.84 -12.91 2.22
N GLU A 73 -12.55 -12.61 2.36
CA GLU A 73 -12.07 -11.27 2.70
C GLU A 73 -11.95 -10.42 1.43
N VAL A 74 -12.67 -9.32 1.43
CA VAL A 74 -12.77 -8.37 0.33
C VAL A 74 -12.33 -6.99 0.78
N ILE A 75 -11.72 -6.25 -0.14
CA ILE A 75 -11.37 -4.86 0.05
C ILE A 75 -12.44 -4.03 -0.63
N ALA A 76 -12.98 -3.05 0.10
CA ALA A 76 -13.89 -2.08 -0.50
C ALA A 76 -13.09 -1.14 -1.40
N GLY A 77 -13.45 -1.15 -2.68
CA GLY A 77 -12.94 -0.30 -3.73
C GLY A 77 -13.47 1.14 -3.62
N ASN A 78 -13.49 1.83 -4.75
CA ASN A 78 -13.81 3.25 -4.76
C ASN A 78 -15.33 3.43 -4.60
N ASP A 79 -15.76 3.95 -3.45
CA ASP A 79 -17.08 4.56 -3.31
C ASP A 79 -17.12 5.78 -4.24
N TYR A 80 -18.02 5.76 -5.24
CA TYR A 80 -18.17 6.82 -6.24
C TYR A 80 -18.52 8.17 -5.58
N ASN A 81 -18.94 8.17 -4.31
CA ASN A 81 -19.28 9.38 -3.56
C ASN A 81 -18.19 9.74 -2.52
N SER A 82 -17.12 10.38 -2.99
CA SER A 82 -15.83 10.49 -2.29
C SER A 82 -15.71 11.46 -1.10
N SER A 83 -16.77 12.17 -0.70
CA SER A 83 -16.70 13.21 0.36
C SER A 83 -17.20 12.76 1.74
N SER A 84 -17.99 11.70 1.81
CA SER A 84 -18.43 11.06 3.05
C SER A 84 -18.81 9.63 2.69
N PRO A 85 -18.33 8.58 3.39
CA PRO A 85 -18.73 7.21 3.10
C PRO A 85 -20.23 7.11 3.31
N ALA A 86 -21.00 7.23 2.22
CA ALA A 86 -22.45 7.42 2.27
C ALA A 86 -23.13 6.20 2.90
N PHE A 87 -22.46 5.05 2.77
CA PHE A 87 -22.95 3.76 3.23
C PHE A 87 -22.14 3.20 4.41
N GLY A 88 -21.28 3.98 5.06
CA GLY A 88 -20.47 3.52 6.19
C GLY A 88 -19.31 2.58 5.81
N VAL A 89 -19.01 2.45 4.51
CA VAL A 89 -17.87 1.67 4.02
C VAL A 89 -16.66 2.58 3.82
N ILE A 90 -15.53 2.18 4.39
CA ILE A 90 -14.27 2.91 4.31
C ILE A 90 -13.43 2.29 3.20
N ARG A 91 -13.01 3.13 2.25
CA ARG A 91 -12.19 2.72 1.11
C ARG A 91 -10.86 2.09 1.55
N PHE A 92 -10.37 1.14 0.76
CA PHE A 92 -9.11 0.44 0.99
C PHE A 92 -9.01 -0.27 2.35
N GLN A 93 -10.14 -0.63 2.93
CA GLN A 93 -10.19 -1.43 4.15
C GLN A 93 -10.72 -2.83 3.87
N GLY A 94 -10.26 -3.78 4.69
CA GLY A 94 -10.70 -5.17 4.66
C GLY A 94 -12.07 -5.37 5.32
N TYR A 95 -12.93 -6.08 4.61
CA TYR A 95 -14.26 -6.50 5.02
C TYR A 95 -14.42 -8.00 4.77
N LYS A 96 -15.23 -8.65 5.58
CA LYS A 96 -15.68 -10.03 5.34
C LYS A 96 -17.03 -9.99 4.65
N LEU A 97 -17.13 -10.69 3.53
CA LEU A 97 -18.41 -10.88 2.84
C LEU A 97 -19.25 -11.91 3.60
N GLN A 98 -20.27 -11.47 4.32
CA GLN A 98 -21.07 -12.36 5.19
C GLN A 98 -22.20 -13.07 4.46
N ARG A 99 -22.83 -12.39 3.50
CA ARG A 99 -24.02 -12.91 2.80
C ARG A 99 -24.16 -12.20 1.47
N VAL A 100 -24.63 -12.94 0.47
CA VAL A 100 -25.07 -12.39 -0.82
C VAL A 100 -26.47 -12.92 -1.06
N TYR A 101 -27.38 -12.06 -1.48
CA TYR A 101 -28.77 -12.45 -1.72
C TYR A 101 -29.42 -11.58 -2.79
N TYR A 102 -30.41 -12.13 -3.45
CA TYR A 102 -31.32 -11.39 -4.31
C TYR A 102 -32.57 -11.01 -3.51
N GLN A 103 -32.99 -9.76 -3.58
CA GLN A 103 -34.22 -9.29 -2.96
C GLN A 103 -35.15 -8.71 -4.03
N GLY A 104 -36.41 -9.13 -3.99
CA GLY A 104 -37.45 -8.62 -4.87
C GLY A 104 -38.82 -8.76 -4.23
N VAL A 105 -39.85 -8.41 -5.01
CA VAL A 105 -41.24 -8.51 -4.58
C VAL A 105 -41.94 -9.55 -5.44
N ARG A 106 -42.52 -10.56 -4.79
CA ARG A 106 -43.33 -11.59 -5.43
C ARG A 106 -44.64 -11.73 -4.68
N ASP A 107 -45.75 -11.67 -5.40
CA ASP A 107 -47.10 -11.75 -4.84
C ASP A 107 -47.35 -10.74 -3.69
N GLY A 108 -46.71 -9.56 -3.79
CA GLY A 108 -46.81 -8.50 -2.79
C GLY A 108 -45.94 -8.69 -1.54
N LEU A 109 -45.17 -9.78 -1.45
CA LEU A 109 -44.26 -10.07 -0.35
C LEU A 109 -42.79 -9.86 -0.77
N VAL A 110 -41.98 -9.32 0.16
CA VAL A 110 -40.54 -9.17 -0.06
C VAL A 110 -39.87 -10.52 0.16
N GLU A 111 -39.40 -11.12 -0.93
CA GLU A 111 -38.67 -12.38 -0.91
C GLU A 111 -37.16 -12.11 -0.95
N ARG A 112 -36.40 -12.89 -0.17
CA ARG A 112 -34.93 -12.87 -0.17
C ARG A 112 -34.41 -14.26 -0.46
N VAL A 113 -33.56 -14.38 -1.47
CA VAL A 113 -32.98 -15.64 -1.90
C VAL A 113 -31.46 -15.56 -1.80
N ASP A 114 -30.90 -16.38 -0.92
CA ASP A 114 -29.46 -16.41 -0.65
C ASP A 114 -28.69 -17.13 -1.74
N VAL A 115 -27.47 -16.64 -1.98
CA VAL A 115 -26.58 -17.18 -3.00
C VAL A 115 -25.15 -17.17 -2.48
N ASP A 116 -24.38 -18.18 -2.88
CA ASP A 116 -23.02 -18.39 -2.37
C ASP A 116 -21.97 -17.45 -2.98
N SER A 117 -22.30 -16.74 -4.06
CA SER A 117 -21.34 -15.93 -4.80
C SER A 117 -21.88 -14.62 -5.37
N LEU A 118 -20.99 -13.62 -5.44
CA LEU A 118 -21.25 -12.32 -6.05
C LEU A 118 -21.45 -12.36 -7.57
N GLU A 119 -20.94 -13.38 -8.26
CA GLU A 119 -21.12 -13.54 -9.72
C GLU A 119 -22.22 -14.54 -10.08
N ALA A 120 -22.76 -15.24 -9.09
CA ALA A 120 -23.81 -16.22 -9.32
C ALA A 120 -25.07 -15.55 -9.90
N LYS A 121 -25.59 -16.18 -10.96
CA LYS A 121 -26.80 -15.76 -11.68
C LYS A 121 -28.04 -15.83 -10.77
N PRO A 122 -29.08 -15.04 -11.03
CA PRO A 122 -30.33 -15.10 -10.27
C PRO A 122 -30.95 -16.51 -10.40
N PRO A 123 -31.42 -17.10 -9.30
CA PRO A 123 -32.15 -18.36 -9.31
C PRO A 123 -33.43 -18.28 -10.17
N PRO A 124 -33.94 -19.41 -10.69
CA PRO A 124 -35.16 -19.43 -11.48
C PRO A 124 -36.35 -18.89 -10.65
N GLY A 125 -37.10 -17.95 -11.21
CA GLY A 125 -38.21 -17.26 -10.54
C GLY A 125 -37.86 -15.92 -9.89
N CYS A 126 -36.58 -15.53 -9.86
CA CYS A 126 -36.11 -14.26 -9.31
C CYS A 126 -35.83 -13.18 -10.39
N ALA A 127 -36.54 -13.24 -11.52
CA ALA A 127 -36.33 -12.29 -12.62
C ALA A 127 -36.70 -10.87 -12.17
N GLY A 128 -35.76 -9.93 -12.26
CA GLY A 128 -35.93 -8.54 -11.81
C GLY A 128 -35.60 -8.28 -10.33
N TYR A 129 -35.08 -9.28 -9.60
CA TYR A 129 -34.62 -9.06 -8.23
C TYR A 129 -33.30 -8.30 -8.22
N THR A 130 -33.15 -7.41 -7.25
CA THR A 130 -31.90 -6.64 -7.05
C THR A 130 -30.95 -7.44 -6.19
N LYS A 131 -29.68 -7.51 -6.59
CA LYS A 131 -28.64 -8.20 -5.84
C LYS A 131 -28.12 -7.31 -4.72
N TYR A 132 -27.99 -7.88 -3.54
CA TYR A 132 -27.43 -7.23 -2.36
C TYR A 132 -26.32 -8.09 -1.75
N MET A 133 -25.38 -7.42 -1.08
CA MET A 133 -24.30 -8.05 -0.34
C MET A 133 -24.18 -7.43 1.06
N CYS A 134 -23.80 -8.25 2.03
CA CYS A 134 -23.56 -7.84 3.40
C CYS A 134 -22.05 -7.83 3.70
N LEU A 135 -21.50 -6.66 3.99
CA LEU A 135 -20.10 -6.47 4.35
C LEU A 135 -19.96 -6.20 5.85
N TYR A 136 -19.03 -6.90 6.48
CA TYR A 136 -18.73 -6.73 7.90
C TYR A 136 -17.24 -6.49 8.13
N SER A 137 -16.90 -5.48 8.91
CA SER A 137 -15.55 -5.30 9.44
C SER A 137 -15.62 -5.24 10.95
N SER A 138 -14.87 -6.09 11.63
CA SER A 138 -14.84 -6.09 13.11
C SER A 138 -14.40 -4.75 13.69
N LYS A 139 -13.56 -4.00 12.97
CA LYS A 139 -13.04 -2.71 13.41
C LYS A 139 -14.07 -1.58 13.33
N TYR A 140 -14.89 -1.58 12.28
CA TYR A 140 -15.80 -0.47 11.98
C TYR A 140 -17.26 -0.79 12.30
N HIS A 141 -17.63 -2.06 12.23
CA HIS A 141 -19.00 -2.54 12.35
C HIS A 141 -19.26 -3.34 13.63
N ALA A 142 -18.36 -3.27 14.62
CA ALA A 142 -18.57 -3.90 15.94
C ALA A 142 -19.84 -3.39 16.63
N ALA A 143 -20.10 -2.07 16.57
CA ALA A 143 -21.25 -1.45 17.21
C ALA A 143 -22.47 -1.29 16.27
N SER A 144 -22.24 -1.04 14.98
CA SER A 144 -23.32 -0.78 14.00
C SER A 144 -23.89 -2.05 13.36
N GLY A 145 -23.15 -3.15 13.37
CA GLY A 145 -23.52 -4.36 12.63
C GLY A 145 -23.18 -4.28 11.14
N PRO A 146 -23.41 -5.38 10.39
CA PRO A 146 -23.05 -5.50 8.98
C PRO A 146 -23.82 -4.51 8.11
N VAL A 147 -23.16 -4.01 7.07
CA VAL A 147 -23.72 -3.05 6.11
C VAL A 147 -24.21 -3.80 4.88
N VAL A 148 -25.42 -3.47 4.43
CA VAL A 148 -26.07 -4.04 3.25
C VAL A 148 -25.94 -3.06 2.08
N LEU A 149 -25.45 -3.55 0.94
CA LEU A 149 -25.11 -2.71 -0.22
C LEU A 149 -25.48 -3.43 -1.51
N SER A 150 -25.71 -2.65 -2.57
CA SER A 150 -25.70 -3.18 -3.93
C SER A 150 -24.26 -3.33 -4.43
N PRO A 151 -23.93 -4.38 -5.21
CA PRO A 151 -22.64 -4.49 -5.91
C PRO A 151 -22.34 -3.32 -6.86
N THR A 152 -23.37 -2.56 -7.27
CA THR A 152 -23.21 -1.36 -8.12
C THR A 152 -22.80 -0.13 -7.33
N GLU A 153 -23.02 -0.09 -6.01
CA GLU A 153 -22.71 1.05 -5.16
C GLU A 153 -21.27 1.01 -4.67
N VAL A 154 -20.75 -0.19 -4.42
CA VAL A 154 -19.40 -0.40 -3.91
C VAL A 154 -18.74 -1.50 -4.72
N GLU A 155 -17.67 -1.16 -5.42
CA GLU A 155 -16.78 -2.13 -6.03
C GLU A 155 -16.05 -2.91 -4.93
N VAL A 156 -15.99 -4.23 -5.05
CA VAL A 156 -15.28 -5.08 -4.10
C VAL A 156 -14.29 -5.95 -4.85
N VAL A 157 -13.06 -6.02 -4.32
CA VAL A 157 -11.99 -6.85 -4.86
C VAL A 157 -11.55 -7.81 -3.77
N ARG A 158 -11.18 -9.05 -4.12
CA ARG A 158 -10.65 -9.98 -3.11
C ARG A 158 -9.28 -9.55 -2.66
N MET A 159 -9.05 -9.61 -1.35
CA MET A 159 -7.77 -9.25 -0.75
C MET A 159 -6.61 -10.09 -1.30
N ARG A 160 -6.85 -11.39 -1.57
CA ARG A 160 -5.84 -12.30 -2.14
C ARG A 160 -5.39 -11.89 -3.55
N ASP A 161 -6.29 -11.33 -4.35
CA ASP A 161 -6.00 -10.95 -5.73
C ASP A 161 -5.19 -9.65 -5.73
N GLU A 162 -5.55 -8.67 -4.90
CA GLU A 162 -4.77 -7.44 -4.66
C GLU A 162 -3.35 -7.72 -4.15
N ILE A 163 -3.19 -8.69 -3.25
CA ILE A 163 -1.87 -9.12 -2.75
C ILE A 163 -1.05 -9.77 -3.87
N ALA A 164 -1.68 -10.62 -4.69
CA ALA A 164 -1.01 -11.29 -5.80
C ALA A 164 -0.55 -10.27 -6.86
N ASP A 165 -1.41 -9.30 -7.19
CA ASP A 165 -1.10 -8.23 -8.14
C ASP A 165 0.02 -7.33 -7.61
N SER A 166 -0.05 -6.97 -6.32
CA SER A 166 1.01 -6.18 -5.66
C SER A 166 2.34 -6.94 -5.64
N ALA A 167 2.32 -8.24 -5.36
CA ALA A 167 3.52 -9.08 -5.37
C ALA A 167 4.11 -9.19 -6.78
N TRP A 168 3.25 -9.35 -7.79
CA TRP A 168 3.67 -9.41 -9.18
C TRP A 168 4.33 -8.11 -9.64
N LEU A 169 3.77 -6.96 -9.25
CA LEU A 169 4.35 -5.64 -9.51
C LEU A 169 5.67 -5.39 -8.78
N ALA A 170 5.89 -6.03 -7.63
CA ALA A 170 7.12 -5.89 -6.87
C ALA A 170 8.30 -6.67 -7.47
N LEU A 171 8.05 -7.76 -8.20
CA LEU A 171 9.09 -8.66 -8.72
C LEU A 171 10.13 -7.95 -9.62
N PRO A 172 9.76 -7.10 -10.60
CA PRO A 172 10.75 -6.37 -11.40
C PRO A 172 11.63 -5.45 -10.55
N GLY A 173 11.04 -4.76 -9.56
CA GLY A 173 11.81 -3.89 -8.65
C GLY A 173 12.81 -4.69 -7.81
N LEU A 174 12.38 -5.83 -7.27
CA LEU A 174 13.25 -6.73 -6.51
C LEU A 174 14.37 -7.31 -7.37
N PHE A 175 14.09 -7.64 -8.64
CA PHE A 175 15.11 -8.08 -9.59
C PHE A 175 16.23 -7.05 -9.76
N TRP A 176 15.89 -5.75 -9.92
CA TRP A 176 16.89 -4.70 -10.05
C TRP A 176 17.70 -4.46 -8.79
N VAL A 177 17.06 -4.52 -7.61
CA VAL A 177 17.77 -4.42 -6.32
C VAL A 177 18.75 -5.59 -6.16
N TRP A 178 18.33 -6.80 -6.50
CA TRP A 178 19.21 -7.97 -6.48
C TRP A 178 20.37 -7.81 -7.47
N LEU A 179 20.12 -7.37 -8.70
CA LEU A 179 21.17 -7.14 -9.70
C LEU A 179 22.18 -6.09 -9.21
N ALA A 180 21.72 -4.96 -8.69
CA ALA A 180 22.59 -3.93 -8.12
C ALA A 180 23.44 -4.47 -6.95
N TYR A 181 22.83 -5.28 -6.08
CA TYR A 181 23.54 -5.95 -4.98
C TYR A 181 24.63 -6.89 -5.50
N THR A 182 24.36 -7.70 -6.54
CA THR A 182 25.36 -8.61 -7.12
C THR A 182 26.55 -7.85 -7.72
N PHE A 183 26.31 -6.74 -8.42
CA PHE A 183 27.39 -5.90 -8.96
C PHE A 183 28.22 -5.25 -7.85
N TRP A 184 27.56 -4.76 -6.80
CA TRP A 184 28.28 -4.19 -5.65
C TRP A 184 29.19 -5.22 -4.99
N ARG A 185 28.67 -6.43 -4.72
CA ARG A 185 29.47 -7.53 -4.15
C ARG A 185 30.62 -7.96 -5.05
N TYR A 186 30.35 -8.12 -6.34
CA TYR A 186 31.39 -8.44 -7.31
C TYR A 186 32.52 -7.38 -7.32
N GLY A 187 32.15 -6.11 -7.19
CA GLY A 187 33.10 -4.99 -7.09
C GLY A 187 33.96 -5.04 -5.82
N GLU A 188 33.39 -5.40 -4.66
CA GLU A 188 34.15 -5.59 -3.42
C GLU A 188 35.20 -6.70 -3.58
N ASP A 189 34.80 -7.85 -4.14
CA ASP A 189 35.66 -9.04 -4.25
C ASP A 189 36.76 -8.88 -5.31
N ASN A 190 36.46 -8.20 -6.42
CA ASN A 190 37.39 -8.05 -7.56
C ASN A 190 38.10 -6.70 -7.59
N GLY A 191 37.99 -5.90 -6.52
CA GLY A 191 38.77 -4.69 -6.31
C GLY A 191 38.24 -3.42 -6.99
N GLY A 192 37.08 -3.46 -7.65
CA GLY A 192 36.42 -2.32 -8.29
C GLY A 192 37.24 -1.63 -9.40
N ALA A 193 36.59 -1.09 -10.42
CA ALA A 193 37.26 -0.38 -11.52
C ALA A 193 38.04 0.89 -11.09
N PHE A 194 38.01 1.27 -9.81
CA PHE A 194 38.60 2.51 -9.28
C PHE A 194 39.89 2.32 -8.47
N ARG A 195 40.31 1.09 -8.13
CA ARG A 195 41.60 0.89 -7.42
C ARG A 195 42.84 1.10 -8.29
N GLY A 196 42.70 1.09 -9.62
CA GLY A 196 43.80 1.33 -10.56
C GLY A 196 44.01 2.80 -10.95
N LEU A 197 43.22 3.73 -10.42
CA LEU A 197 43.30 5.18 -10.70
C LEU A 197 44.04 5.96 -9.61
N GLU A 198 44.73 5.28 -8.70
CA GLU A 198 45.87 5.89 -8.02
C GLU A 198 46.93 6.17 -9.09
N LYS A 199 46.82 7.33 -9.73
CA LYS A 199 47.87 7.92 -10.56
C LYS A 199 49.14 7.79 -9.73
N PRO A 200 50.20 7.13 -10.22
CA PRO A 200 51.46 7.12 -9.50
C PRO A 200 51.84 8.59 -9.30
N THR A 201 51.74 9.06 -8.06
CA THR A 201 52.35 10.30 -7.62
C THR A 201 53.82 10.07 -7.88
N ALA A 202 54.28 10.57 -9.03
CA ALA A 202 55.68 10.52 -9.41
C ALA A 202 56.47 10.97 -8.19
N LYS A 203 57.20 10.03 -7.58
CA LYS A 203 58.20 10.38 -6.57
C LYS A 203 59.05 11.48 -7.20
N PRO A 204 59.21 12.66 -6.57
CA PRO A 204 60.14 13.66 -7.07
C PRO A 204 61.49 12.96 -7.22
N THR A 205 61.87 12.76 -8.47
CA THR A 205 62.99 11.93 -8.87
C THR A 205 64.22 12.78 -8.63
N VAL A 206 64.89 12.59 -7.49
CA VAL A 206 66.35 12.66 -7.22
C VAL A 206 67.14 13.95 -7.62
N ALA A 207 66.63 14.77 -8.53
CA ALA A 207 67.23 15.99 -9.03
C ALA A 207 67.29 17.11 -7.98
N SER A 208 66.45 17.07 -6.94
CA SER A 208 66.54 18.04 -5.84
C SER A 208 67.78 17.84 -4.97
N ASP A 209 68.19 16.58 -4.77
CA ASP A 209 69.27 16.25 -3.85
C ASP A 209 70.64 16.42 -4.54
N GLU A 210 70.71 16.12 -5.84
CA GLU A 210 71.90 16.45 -6.65
C GLU A 210 72.06 17.95 -6.86
N LEU A 211 70.96 18.70 -7.03
CA LEU A 211 71.01 20.16 -7.16
C LEU A 211 71.34 20.84 -5.82
N ALA A 212 70.90 20.29 -4.68
CA ALA A 212 71.31 20.73 -3.36
C ALA A 212 72.80 20.42 -3.08
N ALA A 213 73.30 19.26 -3.51
CA ALA A 213 74.72 18.90 -3.40
C ALA A 213 75.62 19.75 -4.30
N ALA A 214 75.17 20.07 -5.52
CA ALA A 214 75.88 20.95 -6.44
C ALA A 214 75.92 22.41 -5.95
N LEU A 215 74.84 22.91 -5.34
CA LEU A 215 74.82 24.25 -4.77
C LEU A 215 75.69 24.38 -3.50
N SER A 216 75.79 23.32 -2.68
CA SER A 216 76.63 23.36 -1.48
C SER A 216 78.13 23.34 -1.81
N THR A 217 78.54 22.63 -2.87
CA THR A 217 79.93 22.64 -3.35
C THR A 217 80.33 23.97 -4.00
N LEU A 218 79.40 24.65 -4.67
CA LEU A 218 79.64 25.96 -5.27
C LEU A 218 79.73 27.08 -4.22
N ALA A 219 79.08 26.92 -3.06
CA ALA A 219 79.19 27.84 -1.93
C ALA A 219 80.51 27.73 -1.15
N GLN A 220 81.21 26.58 -1.22
CA GLN A 220 82.51 26.38 -0.57
C GLN A 220 83.70 26.83 -1.42
N THR A 221 83.50 27.13 -2.69
CA THR A 221 84.54 27.55 -3.65
C THR A 221 84.62 29.07 -3.84
N ARG A 222 83.97 29.84 -2.98
CA ARG A 222 84.03 31.30 -2.92
C ARG A 222 84.57 31.76 -1.57
#